data_AF-D8F314-F1
#
_entry.id   AF-D8F314-F1
#
_cell.length_a   1.000
_cell.length_b   1.000
_cell.length_c   1.000
_cell.angle_alpha   90.00
_cell.angle_beta   90.00
_cell.angle_gamma   90.00
#
_symmetry.space_group_name_H-M   'P 1'
#
loop_
_entity.id
_entity.type
_entity.pdbx_description
1 polymer ?
#
loop_
_entity_poly.entity_id
_entity_poly.type
_entity_poly.pdbx_seq_one_letter_code
_entity_poly.pdbx_strand_id
1 'polypeptide(L)'
;MHTRDSGRVHDKLVNRLERQEKQRAYQQGRFFKFKLDDIHGKLVQALLQEEIIETDNVAAFSSALKKGMKKAVNSSEFDFTYFISPIRTLVPRPNPHSLYMTQYLMEVLINDPAIIEIYGTDEDVYHVINKVVSRSSIQFDEMEREIEAQLARDQKLVPGSAAYQVAKDELFRKKVGDVKQEARH
;
A
#
# COMPACT_ATOMS: atom_id res chain seq x y z
N MET A 1 -28.13 25.15 32.40
CA MET A 1 -27.49 23.87 32.79
C MET A 1 -26.67 23.39 31.59
N HIS A 2 -25.40 23.79 31.47
CA HIS A 2 -24.55 23.37 30.36
C HIS A 2 -24.01 21.96 30.65
N THR A 3 -24.26 21.03 29.75
CA THR A 3 -23.94 19.60 29.89
C THR A 3 -22.43 19.38 29.93
N ARG A 4 -21.88 19.20 31.13
CA ARG A 4 -20.50 18.73 31.40
C ARG A 4 -20.14 17.40 30.71
N ASP A 5 -21.12 16.70 30.14
CA ASP A 5 -20.91 15.43 29.42
C ASP A 5 -20.46 15.59 27.96
N SER A 6 -20.65 16.75 27.32
CA SER A 6 -20.26 16.94 25.91
C SER A 6 -18.75 16.84 25.70
N GLY A 7 -17.95 17.33 26.66
CA GLY A 7 -16.49 17.24 26.61
C GLY A 7 -15.98 15.79 26.74
N ARG A 8 -16.54 15.02 27.67
CA ARG A 8 -16.14 13.61 27.88
C ARG A 8 -16.48 12.71 26.70
N VAL A 9 -17.60 12.97 26.02
CA VAL A 9 -17.99 12.23 24.80
C VAL A 9 -17.06 12.62 23.64
N HIS A 10 -16.78 13.91 23.48
CA HIS A 10 -15.83 14.41 22.48
C HIS A 10 -14.44 13.80 22.66
N ASP A 11 -13.88 13.83 23.88
CA ASP A 11 -12.57 13.27 24.18
C ASP A 11 -12.50 11.78 23.90
N LYS A 12 -13.56 11.02 24.21
CA LYS A 12 -13.63 9.57 23.90
C LYS A 12 -13.66 9.32 22.39
N LEU A 13 -14.33 10.16 21.63
CA LEU A 13 -14.39 10.06 20.17
C LEU A 13 -13.03 10.39 19.55
N VAL A 14 -12.41 11.50 19.96
CA VAL A 14 -11.07 11.90 19.51
C VAL A 14 -10.06 10.79 19.80
N ASN A 15 -10.01 10.29 21.04
CA ASN A 15 -9.11 9.19 21.41
C ASN A 15 -9.34 7.91 20.59
N ARG A 16 -10.59 7.62 20.20
CA ARG A 16 -10.89 6.46 19.36
C ARG A 16 -10.39 6.67 17.93
N LEU A 17 -10.59 7.86 17.37
CA LEU A 17 -10.13 8.23 16.03
C LEU A 17 -8.60 8.16 15.95
N GLU A 18 -7.90 8.76 16.90
CA GLU A 18 -6.43 8.71 16.95
C GLU A 18 -5.90 7.28 17.02
N ARG A 19 -6.55 6.40 17.80
CA ARG A 19 -6.17 4.98 17.86
C ARG A 19 -6.39 4.28 16.54
N GLN A 20 -7.50 4.54 15.86
CA GLN A 20 -7.80 3.96 14.55
C GLN A 20 -6.81 4.44 13.49
N GLU A 21 -6.46 5.72 13.48
CA GLU A 21 -5.46 6.29 12.56
C GLU A 21 -4.08 5.67 12.78
N LYS A 22 -3.62 5.60 14.04
CA LYS A 22 -2.34 4.95 14.38
C LYS A 22 -2.33 3.48 13.95
N GLN A 23 -3.44 2.77 14.15
CA GLN A 23 -3.56 1.37 13.74
C GLN A 23 -3.53 1.22 12.23
N ARG A 24 -4.23 2.09 11.48
CA ARG A 24 -4.21 2.09 10.01
C ARG A 24 -2.81 2.39 9.47
N ALA A 25 -2.15 3.42 9.98
CA ALA A 25 -0.79 3.76 9.61
C ALA A 25 0.19 2.60 9.88
N TYR A 26 0.04 1.93 11.02
CA TYR A 26 0.83 0.75 11.36
C TYR A 26 0.58 -0.41 10.38
N GLN A 27 -0.68 -0.76 10.11
CA GLN A 27 -1.04 -1.83 9.17
C GLN A 27 -0.53 -1.53 7.76
N GLN A 28 -0.73 -0.31 7.29
CA GLN A 28 -0.28 0.17 5.99
C GLN A 28 1.25 0.14 5.88
N GLY A 29 1.97 0.61 6.89
CA GLY A 29 3.43 0.54 6.95
C GLY A 29 3.94 -0.90 6.85
N ARG A 30 3.28 -1.84 7.52
CA ARG A 30 3.62 -3.27 7.41
C ARG A 30 3.31 -3.83 6.04
N PHE A 31 2.14 -3.52 5.49
CA PHE A 31 1.74 -3.95 4.16
C PHE A 31 2.81 -3.59 3.14
N PHE A 32 3.23 -2.32 3.08
CA PHE A 32 4.30 -1.92 2.17
C PHE A 32 5.66 -2.52 2.54
N LYS A 33 6.02 -2.60 3.82
CA LYS A 33 7.29 -3.26 4.26
C LYS A 33 7.45 -4.67 3.69
N PHE A 34 6.36 -5.46 3.63
CA PHE A 34 6.42 -6.86 3.18
C PHE A 34 6.04 -7.08 1.72
N LYS A 35 5.19 -6.22 1.14
CA LYS A 35 4.62 -6.42 -0.20
C LYS A 35 5.15 -5.46 -1.26
N LEU A 36 5.95 -4.45 -0.93
CA LEU A 36 6.39 -3.44 -1.92
C LEU A 36 7.00 -4.06 -3.18
N ASP A 37 7.93 -5.01 -3.05
CA ASP A 37 8.57 -5.65 -4.20
C ASP A 37 7.61 -6.54 -5.01
N ASP A 38 6.66 -7.20 -4.35
CA ASP A 38 5.65 -8.04 -4.99
C ASP A 38 4.66 -7.18 -5.78
N ILE A 39 4.17 -6.09 -5.16
CA ILE A 39 3.33 -5.09 -5.82
C ILE A 39 4.08 -4.47 -7.00
N HIS A 40 5.37 -4.15 -6.84
CA HIS A 40 6.19 -3.56 -7.89
C HIS A 40 6.26 -4.47 -9.12
N GLY A 41 6.59 -5.75 -8.94
CA GLY A 41 6.63 -6.70 -10.06
C GLY A 41 5.27 -6.87 -10.74
N LYS A 42 4.20 -7.00 -9.96
CA LYS A 42 2.83 -7.12 -10.47
C LYS A 42 2.36 -5.87 -11.22
N LEU A 43 2.75 -4.68 -10.76
CA LEU A 43 2.42 -3.41 -11.44
C LEU A 43 3.17 -3.29 -12.77
N VAL A 44 4.47 -3.58 -12.81
CA VAL A 44 5.22 -3.57 -14.08
C VAL A 44 4.55 -4.49 -15.09
N GLN A 45 4.21 -5.70 -14.67
CA GLN A 45 3.53 -6.65 -15.53
C GLN A 45 2.15 -6.15 -15.98
N ALA A 46 1.30 -5.70 -15.05
CA ALA A 46 -0.05 -5.26 -15.37
C ALA A 46 -0.09 -4.04 -16.29
N LEU A 47 0.80 -3.06 -16.07
CA LEU A 47 0.85 -1.84 -16.88
C LEU A 47 1.30 -2.10 -18.32
N LEU A 48 2.17 -3.09 -18.54
CA LEU A 48 2.55 -3.51 -19.89
C LEU A 48 1.48 -4.38 -20.55
N GLN A 49 0.87 -5.31 -19.81
CA GLN A 49 -0.12 -6.24 -20.34
C GLN A 49 -1.46 -5.59 -20.69
N GLU A 50 -1.88 -4.59 -19.90
CA GLU A 50 -3.10 -3.81 -20.15
C GLU A 50 -2.81 -2.60 -21.07
N GLU A 51 -1.63 -2.58 -21.71
CA GLU A 51 -1.18 -1.56 -22.67
C GLU A 51 -1.23 -0.12 -22.13
N ILE A 52 -1.13 0.07 -20.82
CA ILE A 52 -1.07 1.41 -20.21
C ILE A 52 0.28 2.09 -20.49
N ILE A 53 1.36 1.30 -20.57
CA ILE A 53 2.71 1.82 -20.80
C ILE A 53 3.31 1.15 -22.04
N GLU A 54 3.82 1.96 -22.96
CA GLU A 54 4.73 1.53 -24.02
C GLU A 54 6.17 1.94 -23.70
N THR A 55 7.10 1.00 -23.84
CA THR A 55 8.53 1.20 -23.55
C THR A 55 9.38 0.20 -24.34
N ASP A 56 10.52 0.62 -24.84
CA ASP A 56 11.57 -0.26 -25.40
C ASP A 56 12.58 -0.71 -24.32
N ASN A 57 12.49 -0.19 -23.10
CA ASN A 57 13.40 -0.44 -22.00
C ASN A 57 12.65 -0.73 -20.68
N VAL A 58 12.08 -1.94 -20.62
CA VAL A 58 11.34 -2.45 -19.46
C VAL A 58 12.15 -2.38 -18.16
N ALA A 59 13.47 -2.57 -18.20
CA ALA A 59 14.31 -2.52 -17.01
C ALA A 59 14.41 -1.09 -16.44
N ALA A 60 14.55 -0.09 -17.32
CA ALA A 60 14.55 1.32 -16.92
C ALA A 60 13.17 1.74 -16.39
N PHE A 61 12.08 1.41 -17.09
CA PHE A 61 10.71 1.65 -16.62
C PHE A 61 10.47 1.02 -15.23
N SER A 62 10.82 -0.26 -15.06
CA SER A 62 10.69 -0.96 -13.79
C SER A 62 11.43 -0.24 -12.66
N SER A 63 12.64 0.26 -12.93
CA SER A 63 13.44 1.02 -11.96
C SER A 63 12.81 2.38 -11.62
N ALA A 64 12.30 3.10 -12.63
CA ALA A 64 11.62 4.37 -12.47
C ALA A 64 10.30 4.24 -11.69
N LEU A 65 9.53 3.18 -11.93
CA LEU A 65 8.33 2.85 -11.18
C LEU A 65 8.64 2.53 -9.72
N LYS A 66 9.69 1.70 -9.47
CA LYS A 66 10.14 1.37 -8.11
C LYS A 66 10.55 2.61 -7.32
N LYS A 67 11.18 3.58 -7.99
CA LYS A 67 11.53 4.88 -7.40
C LYS A 67 10.27 5.64 -6.98
N GLY A 68 9.24 5.68 -7.82
CA GLY A 68 7.94 6.28 -7.49
C GLY A 68 7.28 5.63 -6.27
N MET A 69 7.23 4.29 -6.24
CA MET A 69 6.67 3.54 -5.11
C MET A 69 7.43 3.81 -3.80
N LYS A 70 8.77 3.87 -3.85
CA LYS A 70 9.58 4.24 -2.68
C LYS A 70 9.33 5.67 -2.23
N LYS A 71 9.13 6.62 -3.15
CA LYS A 71 8.74 7.99 -2.78
C LYS A 71 7.39 7.99 -2.08
N ALA A 72 6.38 7.32 -2.62
CA ALA A 72 5.05 7.23 -2.03
C ALA A 72 5.07 6.74 -0.57
N VAL A 73 5.91 5.74 -0.26
CA VAL A 73 6.02 5.17 1.10
C VAL A 73 6.83 6.05 2.05
N ASN A 74 7.76 6.84 1.54
CA ASN A 74 8.68 7.65 2.35
C ASN A 74 8.31 9.14 2.42
N SER A 75 7.29 9.57 1.67
CA SER A 75 6.79 10.95 1.69
C SER A 75 6.23 11.32 3.05
N SER A 76 6.40 12.59 3.44
CA SER A 76 5.61 13.14 4.54
C SER A 76 4.12 13.12 4.19
N GLU A 77 3.25 13.12 5.20
CA GLU A 77 1.80 13.17 4.99
C GLU A 77 1.39 14.39 4.16
N PHE A 78 2.02 15.54 4.40
CA PHE A 78 1.79 16.77 3.64
C PHE A 78 2.20 16.61 2.18
N ASP A 79 3.44 16.17 1.91
CA ASP A 79 3.94 16.01 0.54
C ASP A 79 3.11 14.99 -0.24
N PHE A 80 2.73 13.88 0.42
CA PHE A 80 1.91 12.84 -0.16
C PHE A 80 0.52 13.38 -0.55
N THR A 81 -0.14 14.07 0.38
CA THR A 81 -1.49 14.63 0.17
C THR A 81 -1.47 15.75 -0.86
N TYR A 82 -0.44 16.60 -0.85
CA TYR A 82 -0.25 17.65 -1.82
C TYR A 82 -0.07 17.07 -3.22
N PHE A 83 0.76 16.03 -3.36
CA PHE A 83 1.03 15.39 -4.64
C PHE A 83 -0.23 14.80 -5.29
N ILE A 84 -1.09 14.14 -4.53
CA ILE A 84 -2.34 13.54 -5.06
C ILE A 84 -3.51 14.52 -5.13
N SER A 85 -3.34 15.75 -4.64
CA SER A 85 -4.39 16.77 -4.55
C SER A 85 -5.13 17.02 -5.88
N PRO A 86 -4.45 17.06 -7.06
CA PRO A 86 -5.12 17.31 -8.34
C PRO A 86 -6.17 16.25 -8.72
N ILE A 87 -5.91 14.98 -8.41
CA ILE A 87 -6.76 13.85 -8.81
C ILE A 87 -7.51 13.22 -7.62
N ARG A 88 -7.60 13.91 -6.47
CA ARG A 88 -8.21 13.35 -5.25
C ARG A 88 -9.69 12.96 -5.38
N THR A 89 -10.36 13.47 -6.40
CA THR A 89 -11.77 13.18 -6.72
C THR A 89 -11.94 12.31 -7.97
N LEU A 90 -10.86 11.71 -8.49
CA LEU A 90 -10.87 10.92 -9.72
C LEU A 90 -11.92 9.81 -9.70
N VAL A 91 -12.04 9.10 -8.57
CA VAL A 91 -13.09 8.10 -8.36
C VAL A 91 -13.71 8.24 -6.96
N PRO A 92 -14.92 7.68 -6.71
CA PRO A 92 -15.48 7.62 -5.37
C PRO A 92 -14.63 6.76 -4.43
N ARG A 93 -14.30 7.31 -3.25
CA ARG A 93 -13.51 6.64 -2.19
C ARG A 93 -12.20 6.03 -2.72
N PRO A 94 -11.30 6.86 -3.28
CA PRO A 94 -10.10 6.36 -3.92
C PRO A 94 -9.09 5.80 -2.91
N ASN A 95 -8.28 4.84 -3.34
CA ASN A 95 -7.11 4.40 -2.59
C ASN A 95 -5.99 5.44 -2.77
N PRO A 96 -5.51 6.10 -1.70
CA PRO A 96 -4.54 7.20 -1.82
C PRO A 96 -3.21 6.81 -2.45
N HIS A 97 -2.74 5.57 -2.25
CA HIS A 97 -1.51 5.09 -2.90
C HIS A 97 -1.71 4.78 -4.37
N SER A 98 -2.90 4.32 -4.74
CA SER A 98 -3.23 4.11 -6.16
C SER A 98 -3.34 5.46 -6.88
N LEU A 99 -3.93 6.48 -6.23
CA LEU A 99 -3.86 7.86 -6.73
C LEU A 99 -2.42 8.35 -6.86
N TYR A 100 -1.59 8.16 -5.83
CA TYR A 100 -0.18 8.58 -5.90
C TYR A 100 0.52 7.96 -7.10
N MET A 101 0.37 6.66 -7.32
CA MET A 101 1.00 6.01 -8.46
C MET A 101 0.39 6.46 -9.79
N THR A 102 -0.92 6.73 -9.85
CA THR A 102 -1.58 7.31 -11.04
C THR A 102 -0.97 8.66 -11.37
N GLN A 103 -0.92 9.59 -10.42
CA GLN A 103 -0.30 10.91 -10.60
C GLN A 103 1.19 10.79 -10.98
N TYR A 104 1.91 9.85 -10.36
CA TYR A 104 3.32 9.62 -10.69
C TYR A 104 3.52 9.16 -12.13
N LEU A 105 2.63 8.30 -12.65
CA LEU A 105 2.66 7.92 -14.06
C LEU A 105 2.38 9.14 -14.95
N MET A 106 1.25 9.81 -14.70
CA MET A 106 0.73 10.86 -15.59
C MET A 106 1.57 12.14 -15.59
N GLU A 107 2.26 12.49 -14.50
CA GLU A 107 3.03 13.74 -14.40
C GLU A 107 4.54 13.53 -14.44
N VAL A 108 5.02 12.41 -13.90
CA VAL A 108 6.46 12.19 -13.72
C VAL A 108 6.99 11.24 -14.78
N LEU A 109 6.40 10.06 -14.93
CA LEU A 109 6.89 9.07 -15.88
C LEU A 109 6.58 9.42 -17.33
N ILE A 110 5.54 10.20 -17.61
CA ILE A 110 5.25 10.67 -18.97
C ILE A 110 6.45 11.42 -19.61
N ASN A 111 7.33 11.98 -18.78
CA ASN A 111 8.54 12.70 -19.21
C ASN A 111 9.83 11.88 -19.02
N ASP A 112 9.73 10.61 -18.62
CA ASP A 112 10.89 9.74 -18.42
C ASP A 112 11.38 9.19 -19.78
N PRO A 113 12.68 9.27 -20.11
CA PRO A 113 13.21 8.79 -21.40
C PRO A 113 12.97 7.31 -21.69
N ALA A 114 12.66 6.50 -20.67
CA ALA A 114 12.31 5.10 -20.85
C ALA A 114 10.85 4.90 -21.29
N ILE A 115 10.01 5.94 -21.27
CA ILE A 115 8.60 5.84 -21.66
C ILE A 115 8.45 6.36 -23.09
N ILE A 116 7.86 5.53 -23.94
CA ILE A 116 7.49 5.92 -25.32
C ILE A 116 6.14 6.61 -25.28
N GLU A 117 5.15 6.00 -24.63
CA GLU A 117 3.79 6.53 -24.52
C GLU A 117 3.08 5.98 -23.27
N ILE A 118 2.12 6.75 -22.76
CA ILE A 118 1.16 6.33 -21.74
C ILE A 118 -0.25 6.36 -22.33
N TYR A 119 -0.91 5.21 -22.37
CA TYR A 119 -2.27 5.08 -22.92
C TYR A 119 -3.34 5.02 -21.84
N GLY A 120 -4.57 5.39 -22.23
CA GLY A 120 -5.75 5.39 -21.37
C GLY A 120 -6.02 6.72 -20.69
N THR A 121 -7.14 6.80 -19.99
CA THR A 121 -7.49 7.94 -19.13
C THR A 121 -6.88 7.77 -17.74
N ASP A 122 -6.84 8.85 -16.95
CA ASP A 122 -6.45 8.79 -15.53
C ASP A 122 -7.25 7.71 -14.76
N GLU A 123 -8.54 7.54 -15.08
CA GLU A 123 -9.39 6.50 -14.47
C GLU A 123 -8.93 5.09 -14.86
N ASP A 124 -8.60 4.86 -16.14
CA ASP A 124 -8.10 3.56 -16.62
C ASP A 124 -6.78 3.18 -15.93
N VAL A 125 -5.83 4.12 -15.88
CA VAL A 125 -4.55 3.97 -15.19
C VAL A 125 -4.77 3.67 -13.71
N TYR A 126 -5.64 4.45 -13.05
CA TYR A 126 -6.00 4.23 -11.65
C TYR A 126 -6.59 2.84 -11.42
N HIS A 127 -7.49 2.37 -12.29
CA HIS A 127 -8.15 1.08 -12.12
C HIS A 127 -7.18 -0.10 -12.25
N VAL A 128 -6.24 -0.05 -13.20
CA VAL A 128 -5.19 -1.08 -13.35
C VAL A 128 -4.30 -1.12 -12.10
N ILE A 129 -3.85 0.04 -11.62
CA ILE A 129 -3.02 0.14 -10.41
C ILE A 129 -3.79 -0.35 -9.18
N ASN A 130 -5.01 0.16 -8.97
CA ASN A 130 -5.82 -0.14 -7.81
C ASN A 130 -6.21 -1.63 -7.74
N LYS A 131 -6.42 -2.28 -8.89
CA LYS A 131 -6.65 -3.73 -8.99
C LYS A 131 -5.47 -4.52 -8.41
N VAL A 132 -4.23 -4.14 -8.73
CA VAL A 132 -3.02 -4.81 -8.20
C VAL A 132 -2.84 -4.53 -6.70
N VAL A 133 -2.98 -3.28 -6.27
CA VAL A 133 -2.81 -2.88 -4.87
C VAL A 133 -3.87 -3.55 -3.99
N SER A 134 -5.14 -3.52 -4.42
CA SER A 134 -6.25 -4.10 -3.66
C SER A 134 -6.14 -5.61 -3.52
N ARG A 135 -5.80 -6.33 -4.60
CA ARG A 135 -5.54 -7.78 -4.54
C ARG A 135 -4.41 -8.11 -3.59
N SER A 136 -3.33 -7.34 -3.63
CA SER A 136 -2.18 -7.54 -2.74
C SER A 136 -2.53 -7.26 -1.28
N SER A 137 -3.37 -6.26 -1.02
CA SER A 137 -3.88 -5.94 0.33
C SER A 137 -4.71 -7.09 0.89
N ILE A 138 -5.66 -7.61 0.12
CA ILE A 138 -6.51 -8.74 0.54
C ILE A 138 -5.65 -9.96 0.91
N GLN A 139 -4.69 -10.31 0.05
CA GLN A 139 -3.76 -11.42 0.31
C GLN A 139 -2.91 -11.18 1.56
N PHE A 140 -2.51 -9.93 1.82
CA PHE A 140 -1.75 -9.59 3.01
C PHE A 140 -2.60 -9.71 4.28
N ASP A 141 -3.85 -9.26 4.25
CA ASP A 141 -4.79 -9.35 5.38
C ASP A 141 -5.12 -10.81 5.72
N GLU A 142 -5.31 -11.66 4.71
CA GLU A 142 -5.49 -13.11 4.89
C GLU A 142 -4.26 -13.74 5.54
N MET A 143 -3.07 -13.42 5.04
CA MET A 143 -1.81 -13.89 5.61
C MET A 143 -1.64 -13.41 7.07
N GLU A 144 -1.99 -12.16 7.38
CA GLU A 144 -1.94 -11.62 8.74
C GLU A 144 -2.85 -12.38 9.68
N ARG A 145 -4.11 -12.61 9.29
CA ARG A 145 -5.10 -13.36 10.09
C ARG A 145 -4.62 -14.77 10.39
N GLU A 146 -4.03 -15.46 9.41
CA GLU A 146 -3.51 -16.81 9.62
C GLU A 146 -2.32 -16.82 10.58
N ILE A 147 -1.40 -15.86 10.48
CA ILE A 147 -0.26 -15.74 11.40
C ILE A 147 -0.75 -15.42 12.82
N GLU A 148 -1.71 -14.52 12.98
CA GLU A 148 -2.33 -14.23 14.27
C GLU A 148 -3.02 -15.44 14.87
N ALA A 149 -3.75 -16.22 14.05
CA ALA A 149 -4.38 -17.45 14.50
C ALA A 149 -3.36 -18.53 14.93
N GLN A 150 -2.19 -18.58 14.31
CA GLN A 150 -1.09 -19.46 14.72
C GLN A 150 -0.49 -19.00 16.05
N LEU A 151 -0.20 -17.71 16.20
CA LEU A 151 0.37 -17.15 17.43
C LEU A 151 -0.58 -17.25 18.63
N ALA A 152 -1.89 -17.07 18.42
CA ALA A 152 -2.88 -17.19 19.48
C ALA A 152 -2.97 -18.61 20.08
N ARG A 153 -2.51 -19.64 19.35
CA ARG A 153 -2.43 -21.01 19.88
C ARG A 153 -1.22 -21.20 20.80
N ASP A 154 -0.20 -20.37 20.69
CA ASP A 154 0.97 -20.39 21.56
C ASP A 154 0.70 -19.54 22.82
N GLN A 155 0.27 -20.21 23.90
CA GLN A 155 -0.06 -19.58 25.19
C GLN A 155 1.13 -18.85 25.84
N LYS A 156 2.36 -19.00 25.34
CA LYS A 156 3.55 -18.35 25.88
C LYS A 156 3.72 -16.90 25.42
N LEU A 157 3.01 -16.46 24.38
CA LEU A 157 3.14 -15.12 23.82
C LEU A 157 1.92 -14.27 24.17
N VAL A 158 2.15 -13.14 24.85
CA VAL A 158 1.08 -12.18 25.18
C VAL A 158 0.80 -11.28 23.98
N PRO A 159 -0.43 -11.23 23.44
CA PRO A 159 -0.78 -10.33 22.33
C PRO A 159 -0.42 -8.88 22.62
N GLY A 160 0.23 -8.23 21.66
CA GLY A 160 0.69 -6.84 21.78
C GLY A 160 2.01 -6.65 22.52
N SER A 161 2.59 -7.70 23.14
CA SER A 161 3.94 -7.63 23.71
C SER A 161 5.01 -7.48 22.62
N ALA A 162 6.19 -6.97 22.97
CA ALA A 162 7.32 -6.87 22.04
C ALA A 162 7.70 -8.25 21.47
N ALA A 163 7.74 -9.29 22.31
CA ALA A 163 8.01 -10.67 21.90
C ALA A 163 6.98 -11.19 20.88
N TYR A 164 5.69 -10.90 21.10
CA TYR A 164 4.63 -11.25 20.15
C TYR A 164 4.83 -10.56 18.80
N GLN A 165 5.20 -9.27 18.79
CA GLN A 165 5.44 -8.56 17.53
C GLN A 165 6.67 -9.09 16.78
N VAL A 166 7.74 -9.44 17.48
CA VAL A 166 8.93 -10.08 16.89
C VAL A 166 8.56 -11.42 16.26
N ALA A 167 7.87 -12.28 17.00
CA ALA A 167 7.43 -13.58 16.49
C ALA A 167 6.49 -13.44 15.28
N LYS A 168 5.57 -12.46 15.31
CA LYS A 168 4.70 -12.12 14.18
C LYS A 168 5.52 -11.74 12.96
N ASP A 169 6.46 -10.81 13.08
CA ASP A 169 7.33 -10.37 11.97
C ASP A 169 8.20 -11.51 11.41
N GLU A 170 8.68 -12.43 12.25
CA GLU A 170 9.43 -13.62 11.81
C GLU A 170 8.57 -14.57 10.98
N LEU A 171 7.36 -14.89 11.45
CA LEU A 171 6.40 -15.72 10.71
C LEU A 171 6.02 -15.08 9.37
N PHE A 172 5.85 -13.75 9.34
CA PHE A 172 5.62 -13.02 8.09
C PHE A 172 6.78 -13.18 7.12
N ARG A 173 8.03 -12.97 7.57
CA ARG A 173 9.22 -13.12 6.72
C ARG A 173 9.32 -14.53 6.15
N LYS A 174 9.08 -15.54 6.98
CA LYS A 174 9.09 -16.95 6.55
C LYS A 174 8.04 -17.18 5.46
N LYS A 175 6.79 -16.80 5.72
CA LYS A 175 5.67 -17.03 4.80
C LYS A 175 5.79 -16.24 3.49
N VAL A 176 6.27 -15.00 3.54
CA VAL A 176 6.57 -14.23 2.32
C VAL A 176 7.74 -14.86 1.54
N GLY A 177 8.75 -15.39 2.23
CA GLY A 177 9.85 -16.12 1.63
C GLY A 177 9.38 -17.39 0.93
N ASP A 178 8.54 -18.18 1.59
CA ASP A 178 7.97 -19.43 1.07
C ASP A 178 7.13 -19.19 -0.20
N VAL A 179 6.26 -18.16 -0.19
CA VAL A 179 5.47 -17.77 -1.37
C VAL A 179 6.35 -17.37 -2.57
N LYS A 180 7.50 -16.72 -2.32
CA LYS A 180 8.45 -16.38 -3.39
C LYS A 180 9.16 -17.60 -3.97
N GLN A 181 9.27 -18.70 -3.22
CA GLN A 181 9.87 -19.96 -3.71
C GLN A 181 8.85 -20.76 -4.52
N GLU A 182 7.60 -20.84 -4.07
CA GLU A 182 6.52 -21.52 -4.81
C GLU A 182 6.24 -20.87 -6.17
N ALA A 183 6.32 -19.53 -6.28
CA ALA A 183 6.12 -18.81 -7.54
C ALA A 183 7.26 -18.95 -8.57
N ARG A 184 8.36 -19.65 -8.24
CA ARG A 184 9.52 -19.88 -9.13
C ARG A 184 9.55 -21.29 -9.75
N HIS A 185 8.56 -22.12 -9.46
CA HIS A 185 8.37 -23.46 -10.02
C HIS A 185 7.19 -23.47 -10.99
#